data_AF-A0A8S2FMZ0-F1
#
_entry.id   AF-A0A8S2FMZ0-F1
#
_cell.length_a   1.000
_cell.length_b   1.000
_cell.length_c   1.000
_cell.angle_alpha   90.00
_cell.angle_beta   90.00
_cell.angle_gamma   90.00
#
_symmetry.space_group_name_H-M   'P 1'
#
loop_
_entity.id
_entity.type
_entity.pdbx_description
1 polymer ?
#
loop_
_entity_poly.entity_id
_entity_poly.type
_entity_poly.pdbx_seq_one_letter_code
_entity_poly.pdbx_strand_id
1 'polypeptide(L)' 'MKNLVALCFVPPDTVVEEFTWIKDSASDNLDGLIMYFEDTYVGRIMNRNRRAEPRFHISMWNCFERIEKELARTTNAVEG' A
#
# COMPACT_ATOMS: atom_id res chain seq x y z
N MET A 1 9.59 -3.33 -8.96
CA MET A 1 8.12 -3.27 -9.14
C MET A 1 7.35 -4.32 -8.34
N LYS A 2 7.74 -5.61 -8.31
CA LYS A 2 7.00 -6.67 -7.56
C LYS A 2 6.81 -6.34 -6.07
N ASN A 3 7.75 -5.66 -5.43
CA ASN A 3 7.69 -5.33 -4.01
C ASN A 3 6.58 -4.34 -3.65
N LEU A 4 6.25 -3.38 -4.54
CA LEU A 4 5.14 -2.43 -4.27
C LEU A 4 3.78 -3.12 -4.31
N VAL A 5 3.61 -4.11 -5.20
CA VAL A 5 2.37 -4.90 -5.28
C VAL A 5 2.23 -5.82 -4.05
N ALA A 6 3.36 -6.29 -3.49
CA ALA A 6 3.35 -7.11 -2.29
C ALA A 6 2.79 -6.38 -1.05
N LEU A 7 2.83 -5.03 -1.03
CA LEU A 7 2.24 -4.24 0.05
C LEU A 7 0.73 -4.45 0.21
N CYS A 8 0.03 -4.91 -0.84
CA CYS A 8 -1.38 -5.26 -0.72
C CYS A 8 -1.62 -6.45 0.22
N PHE A 9 -0.58 -7.21 0.55
CA PHE A 9 -0.68 -8.48 1.27
C PHE A 9 0.12 -8.50 2.57
N VAL A 10 0.64 -7.36 3.02
CA VAL A 10 1.21 -7.22 4.37
C VAL A 10 0.13 -6.68 5.32
N PRO A 11 0.21 -6.96 6.64
CA PRO A 11 -0.68 -6.36 7.62
C PRO A 11 -0.82 -4.84 7.44
N PRO A 12 -2.03 -4.25 7.47
CA PRO A 12 -2.25 -2.83 7.21
C PRO A 12 -1.40 -1.88 8.08
N ASP A 13 -1.12 -2.27 9.31
CA ASP A 13 -0.32 -1.55 10.29
C ASP A 13 1.18 -1.53 9.96
N THR A 14 1.69 -2.53 9.24
CA THR A 14 3.10 -2.62 8.84
C THR A 14 3.38 -2.05 7.45
N VAL A 15 2.35 -1.82 6.61
CA VAL A 15 2.47 -1.28 5.24
C VAL A 15 3.40 -0.07 5.16
N VAL A 16 3.29 0.85 6.11
CA VAL A 16 4.07 2.09 6.13
C VAL A 16 5.56 1.83 6.35
N GLU A 17 5.88 0.90 7.24
CA GLU A 17 7.26 0.50 7.53
C GLU A 17 7.86 -0.21 6.31
N GLU A 18 7.15 -1.20 5.77
CA GLU A 18 7.58 -1.96 4.59
C GLU A 18 7.77 -1.05 3.36
N PHE A 19 6.89 -0.06 3.16
CA PHE A 19 7.07 0.92 2.10
C PHE A 19 8.34 1.76 2.29
N THR A 20 8.68 2.11 3.54
CA THR A 20 9.90 2.88 3.85
C THR A 20 11.14 2.05 3.49
N TRP A 21 11.17 0.76 3.81
CA TRP A 21 12.23 -0.15 3.39
C TRP A 21 12.36 -0.25 1.86
N ILE A 22 11.24 -0.33 1.14
CA ILE A 22 11.24 -0.36 -0.33
C ILE A 22 11.79 0.95 -0.90
N LYS A 23 11.41 2.09 -0.32
CA LYS A 23 11.89 3.41 -0.73
C LYS A 23 13.40 3.55 -0.50
N ASP A 24 13.89 3.15 0.66
CA ASP A 24 15.32 3.28 1.01
C ASP A 24 16.22 2.32 0.20
N SER A 25 15.65 1.25 -0.35
CA SER A 25 16.36 0.28 -1.22
C SER A 25 16.13 0.51 -2.72
N ALA A 26 15.29 1.47 -3.09
CA ALA A 26 15.01 1.78 -4.49
C ALA A 26 16.17 2.55 -5.13
N SER A 27 16.38 2.33 -6.42
CA SER A 27 17.32 3.11 -7.22
C SER A 27 16.72 4.47 -7.60
N ASP A 28 17.54 5.53 -7.66
CA ASP A 28 17.12 6.92 -7.91
C ASP A 28 16.26 7.11 -9.17
N ASN A 29 16.46 6.27 -10.20
CA ASN A 29 15.62 6.29 -11.41
C ASN A 29 14.14 5.91 -11.17
N LEU A 30 13.80 5.44 -9.97
CA LEU A 30 12.44 5.14 -9.52
C LEU A 30 11.84 6.22 -8.62
N ASP A 31 12.55 7.31 -8.31
CA ASP A 31 12.09 8.36 -7.40
C ASP A 31 10.71 8.90 -7.78
N GLY A 32 10.48 9.14 -9.08
CA GLY A 32 9.17 9.61 -9.56
C GLY A 32 8.04 8.61 -9.25
N LEU A 33 8.31 7.30 -9.37
CA LEU A 33 7.35 6.26 -9.03
C LEU A 33 7.13 6.16 -7.52
N ILE A 34 8.20 6.21 -6.72
CA ILE A 34 8.14 6.17 -5.26
C ILE A 34 7.38 7.38 -4.73
N MET A 35 7.69 8.58 -5.22
CA MET A 35 6.98 9.81 -4.86
C MET A 35 5.50 9.75 -5.22
N TYR A 36 5.16 9.25 -6.41
CA TYR A 36 3.77 9.08 -6.83
C TYR A 36 3.04 8.07 -5.93
N PHE A 37 3.67 6.94 -5.63
CA PHE A 37 3.07 5.91 -4.79
C PHE A 37 2.86 6.40 -3.35
N GLU A 38 3.86 7.10 -2.80
CA GLU A 38 3.80 7.69 -1.46
C GLU A 38 2.62 8.68 -1.35
N ASP A 39 2.46 9.60 -2.30
CA ASP A 39 1.34 10.56 -2.29
C ASP A 39 -0.02 9.91 -2.49
N THR A 40 -0.07 8.85 -3.31
CA THR A 40 -1.33 8.26 -3.74
C THR A 40 -1.88 7.26 -2.74
N TYR A 41 -1.02 6.46 -2.09
CA TYR A 41 -1.45 5.28 -1.34
C TYR A 41 -0.97 5.21 0.11
N VAL A 42 0.11 5.90 0.48
CA VAL A 42 0.75 5.76 1.82
C VAL A 42 0.62 7.04 2.66
N GLY A 43 0.72 8.20 2.02
CA GLY A 43 0.78 9.51 2.66
C GLY A 43 2.21 9.89 3.03
N ARG A 44 2.69 11.04 2.54
CA ARG A 44 4.03 11.57 2.87
C ARG A 44 4.16 11.92 4.35
N ILE A 45 5.35 11.72 4.90
CA ILE A 45 5.71 12.30 6.21
C ILE A 45 5.75 13.83 6.08
N MET A 46 4.94 14.50 6.89
CA MET A 46 4.93 15.94 7.12
C MET A 46 5.65 16.28 8.43
N ASN A 47 5.70 17.56 8.76
CA ASN A 47 6.29 18.08 10.00
C ASN A 47 5.73 17.36 11.25
N ARG A 48 6.59 17.12 12.25
CA ARG A 48 6.27 16.48 13.54
C ARG A 48 5.75 15.04 13.41
N ASN A 49 6.28 14.25 12.47
CA ASN A 49 5.93 12.84 12.25
C ASN A 49 4.43 12.59 11.96
N ARG A 50 3.70 13.61 11.48
CA ARG A 50 2.33 13.43 10.97
C ARG A 50 2.40 13.03 9.51
N ARG A 51 1.57 12.11 9.04
CA ARG A 51 1.46 11.81 7.61
C ARG A 51 0.34 12.61 6.97
N ALA A 52 0.56 13.00 5.71
CA ALA A 52 -0.48 13.53 4.84
C ALA A 52 -1.51 12.43 4.59
N GLU A 53 -2.78 12.82 4.40
CA GLU A 53 -3.79 11.86 3.96
C GLU A 53 -3.49 11.40 2.52
N PRO A 54 -3.39 10.09 2.25
CA PRO A 54 -3.23 9.57 0.90
C PRO A 54 -4.52 9.78 0.10
N ARG A 55 -4.42 9.76 -1.23
CA ARG A 55 -5.60 9.80 -2.10
C ARG A 55 -6.50 8.57 -1.93
N PHE A 56 -5.89 7.41 -1.68
CA PHE A 56 -6.58 6.16 -1.42
C PHE A 56 -6.00 5.53 -0.15
N HIS A 57 -6.81 5.47 0.90
CA HIS A 57 -6.40 4.91 2.19
C HIS A 57 -6.02 3.42 2.06
N ILE A 58 -5.07 2.97 2.88
CA ILE A 58 -4.58 1.58 2.92
C ILE A 58 -5.74 0.58 3.03
N SER A 59 -6.75 0.88 3.86
CA SER A 59 -7.95 0.05 4.04
C SER A 59 -8.77 -0.18 2.76
N MET A 60 -8.61 0.67 1.74
CA MET A 60 -9.33 0.54 0.47
C MET A 60 -8.69 -0.49 -0.47
N TRP A 61 -7.38 -0.68 -0.39
CA TRP A 61 -6.62 -1.48 -1.36
C TRP A 61 -5.86 -2.66 -0.73
N ASN A 62 -5.69 -2.68 0.59
CA ASN A 62 -5.08 -3.80 1.28
C ASN A 62 -6.01 -5.02 1.26
N CYS A 63 -5.42 -6.17 0.97
CA CYS A 63 -6.07 -7.45 0.79
C CYS A 63 -5.66 -8.47 1.87
N PHE A 64 -4.87 -8.09 2.88
CA PHE A 64 -4.36 -8.99 3.91
C PHE A 64 -5.49 -9.77 4.60
N GLU A 65 -6.50 -9.06 5.12
CA GLU A 65 -7.64 -9.71 5.79
C GLU A 65 -8.44 -10.63 4.86
N ARG A 66 -8.51 -10.33 3.56
CA ARG A 66 -9.22 -11.17 2.60
C ARG A 66 -8.52 -12.51 2.39
N ILE A 67 -7.18 -12.49 2.39
CA ILE A 67 -6.36 -13.70 2.34
C ILE A 67 -6.51 -14.48 3.64
N GLU A 68 -6.38 -13.81 4.79
CA GLU A 68 -6.48 -14.45 6.10
C GLU A 68 -7.84 -15.14 6.30
N LYS A 69 -8.92 -14.54 5.80
CA LYS A 69 -10.29 -15.05 5.93
C LYS A 69 -10.74 -15.93 4.75
N GLU A 70 -9.84 -16.29 3.83
CA GLU A 70 -10.12 -17.05 2.59
C GLU A 70 -11.33 -16.54 1.78
N LEU A 71 -11.59 -15.23 1.85
CA LEU A 71 -12.76 -14.64 1.21
C LEU A 71 -12.60 -14.64 -0.32
N ALA A 72 -13.68 -14.97 -1.03
CA ALA A 72 -13.69 -14.98 -2.49
C ALA A 72 -13.23 -13.63 -3.06
N ARG A 73 -12.37 -13.70 -4.08
CA ARG A 73 -11.78 -12.55 -4.77
C ARG A 73 -12.79 -11.76 -5.61
N THR A 74 -13.95 -12.34 -5.89
CA THR A 74 -15.02 -11.75 -6.69
C THR A 74 -16.39 -12.07 -6.09
N THR A 75 -17.34 -11.13 -6.19
CA THR A 75 -18.74 -11.30 -5.78
C THR A 75 -19.52 -12.14 -6.80
N ASN A 76 -18.94 -13.24 -7.31
CA ASN A 76 -19.60 -14.10 -8.31
C ASN A 76 -20.87 -14.80 -7.76
N ALA A 77 -21.18 -14.65 -6.47
CA ALA A 77 -22.45 -15.09 -5.89
C ALA A 77 -23.64 -14.16 -6.23
N VAL A 78 -23.39 -12.96 -6.79
CA VAL A 78 -24.42 -11.97 -7.14
C VAL A 78 -24.69 -11.89 -8.65
N GLU A 79 -23.87 -12.51 -9.49
CA GLU A 79 -24.05 -12.54 -10.96
C GLU A 79 -24.87 -13.76 -11.44
N GLY A 80 -25.64 -14.38 -10.53
CA GLY A 80 -26.51 -15.51 -10.82
C GLY A 80 -27.78 -15.14 -11.57
#